data_AF-A0A142X916-F1
#
_entry.id   AF-A0A142X916-F1
#
_cell.length_a   1.000
_cell.length_b   1.000
_cell.length_c   1.000
_cell.angle_alpha   90.00
_cell.angle_beta   90.00
_cell.angle_gamma   90.00
#
_symmetry.space_group_name_H-M   'P 1'
#
loop_
_entity.id
_entity.type
_entity.pdbx_description
1 polymer ?
#
loop_
_entity_poly.entity_id
_entity_poly.type
_entity_poly.pdbx_seq_one_letter_code
_entity_poly.pdbx_strand_id
1 'polypeptide(L)'
;MARDLGGVELPYTLSRAGDAVQPLFDAVSPNAVRSDQEVVELALLLPLWQAMELEAAASRRGMTTGQMLRRVIGELLAAQPAVTAS
;
A
#
# COMPACT_ATOMS: atom_id res chain seq x y z
N MET A 1 33.81 -35.60 34.61
CA MET A 1 32.72 -35.96 33.68
C MET A 1 31.89 -34.73 33.36
N ALA A 2 31.60 -34.50 32.07
CA ALA A 2 30.61 -33.59 31.43
C ALA A 2 30.58 -32.11 31.87
N ARG A 3 31.14 -31.14 31.13
CA ARG A 3 30.76 -30.52 29.83
C ARG A 3 29.39 -29.80 29.83
N ASP A 4 29.52 -28.47 29.83
CA ASP A 4 28.75 -27.43 29.15
C ASP A 4 27.76 -27.89 28.05
N LEU A 5 26.55 -27.31 28.07
CA LEU A 5 25.98 -26.48 26.99
C LEU A 5 24.51 -26.19 27.31
N GLY A 6 24.21 -24.91 27.59
CA GLY A 6 22.85 -24.39 27.57
C GLY A 6 22.25 -24.56 26.18
N GLY A 7 21.41 -25.59 26.03
CA GLY A 7 20.60 -25.84 24.84
C GLY A 7 19.24 -25.17 24.99
N VAL A 8 18.98 -24.19 24.15
CA VAL A 8 17.66 -23.59 23.90
C VAL A 8 16.66 -24.72 23.60
N GLU A 9 15.66 -24.92 24.46
CA GLU A 9 14.53 -25.79 24.13
C GLU A 9 13.72 -25.15 23.01
N LEU A 10 14.00 -25.60 21.79
CA LEU A 10 13.11 -25.45 20.66
C LEU A 10 11.96 -26.45 20.83
N PRO A 11 10.69 -26.02 20.82
CA PRO A 11 9.58 -26.96 20.72
C PRO A 11 9.45 -27.42 19.28
N TYR A 12 10.21 -28.45 18.89
CA TYR A 12 9.86 -29.29 17.75
C TYR A 12 8.98 -30.44 18.25
N THR A 13 7.70 -30.18 18.44
CA THR A 13 6.71 -31.26 18.56
C THR A 13 6.28 -31.68 17.17
N LEU A 14 6.53 -32.96 16.91
CA LEU A 14 6.36 -33.65 15.65
C LEU A 14 4.88 -33.62 15.23
N SER A 15 4.66 -33.13 14.01
CA SER A 15 3.41 -33.12 13.25
C SER A 15 2.67 -34.45 13.36
N ARG A 16 1.49 -34.40 14.00
CA ARG A 16 0.52 -35.50 14.09
C ARG A 16 -0.73 -35.07 13.34
N ALA A 17 -0.95 -35.68 12.18
CA ALA A 17 -2.22 -35.79 11.46
C ALA A 17 -3.08 -34.51 11.42
N GLY A 18 -2.97 -33.78 10.30
CA GLY A 18 -3.91 -32.69 9.96
C GLY A 18 -3.34 -31.29 10.02
N ASP A 19 -2.04 -31.12 9.74
CA ASP A 19 -1.40 -29.81 9.58
C ASP A 19 -1.85 -29.17 8.25
N ALA A 20 -3.11 -28.75 8.22
CA ALA A 20 -3.53 -27.72 7.31
C ALA A 20 -2.78 -26.46 7.75
N VAL A 21 -1.68 -26.17 7.07
CA VAL A 21 -1.06 -24.85 7.08
C VAL A 21 -2.16 -23.90 6.58
N GLN A 22 -2.96 -23.38 7.50
CA GLN A 22 -3.92 -22.34 7.18
C GLN A 22 -3.07 -21.17 6.71
N PRO A 23 -3.20 -20.78 5.45
CA PRO A 23 -2.44 -19.65 5.00
C PRO A 23 -2.87 -18.41 5.78
N LEU A 24 -1.89 -17.68 6.32
CA LEU A 24 -2.08 -16.43 7.06
C LEU A 24 -2.90 -15.36 6.28
N PHE A 25 -3.13 -15.58 4.99
CA PHE A 25 -3.90 -14.70 4.12
C PHE A 25 -5.43 -14.84 4.22
N ASP A 26 -5.98 -15.83 4.93
CA ASP A 26 -7.44 -15.97 5.08
C ASP A 26 -8.06 -15.09 6.19
N ALA A 27 -7.24 -14.37 6.97
CA ALA A 27 -7.74 -13.40 7.96
C ALA A 27 -8.07 -12.02 7.34
N VAL A 28 -8.45 -11.96 6.06
CA VAL A 28 -9.05 -10.75 5.51
C VAL A 28 -10.48 -10.67 6.01
N SER A 29 -10.67 -9.85 7.04
CA SER A 29 -11.98 -9.46 7.56
C SER A 29 -12.91 -9.12 6.38
N PRO A 30 -14.08 -9.76 6.22
CA PRO A 30 -14.98 -9.55 5.09
C PRO A 30 -15.63 -8.17 5.05
N ASN A 31 -15.25 -7.29 5.99
CA ASN A 31 -15.65 -5.88 6.02
C ASN A 31 -14.58 -4.93 5.44
N ALA A 32 -13.50 -5.47 4.85
CA ALA A 32 -12.75 -4.70 3.87
C ALA A 32 -13.69 -4.55 2.67
N VAL A 33 -14.45 -3.45 2.66
CA VAL A 33 -15.10 -2.92 1.47
C VAL A 33 -14.01 -2.88 0.40
N ARG A 34 -13.90 -3.94 -0.41
CA ARG A 34 -13.34 -3.84 -1.75
C ARG A 34 -14.35 -2.99 -2.47
N SER A 35 -14.29 -1.68 -2.21
CA SER A 35 -14.64 -0.71 -3.22
C SER A 35 -13.85 -1.20 -4.42
N ASP A 36 -14.59 -1.70 -5.40
CA ASP A 36 -14.13 -1.84 -6.76
C ASP A 36 -13.70 -0.42 -7.17
N GLN A 37 -12.50 -0.02 -6.70
CA GLN A 37 -11.94 1.30 -6.87
C GLN A 37 -11.55 1.29 -8.32
N GLU A 38 -12.47 1.74 -9.15
CA GLU A 38 -12.25 1.94 -10.57
C GLU A 38 -11.05 2.87 -10.72
N VAL A 39 -9.87 2.29 -10.91
CA VAL A 39 -8.64 3.02 -11.15
C VAL A 39 -8.57 3.21 -12.66
N VAL A 40 -8.74 4.44 -13.09
CA VAL A 40 -8.50 4.83 -14.48
C VAL A 40 -7.06 5.27 -14.66
N GLU A 41 -6.48 4.93 -15.81
CA GLU A 41 -5.19 5.46 -16.22
C GLU A 41 -5.35 6.90 -16.72
N LEU A 42 -4.45 7.78 -16.28
CA LEU A 42 -4.39 9.17 -16.72
C LEU A 42 -3.00 9.46 -17.30
N ALA A 43 -2.93 9.64 -18.61
CA ALA A 43 -1.73 10.12 -19.28
C ALA A 43 -1.69 11.64 -19.26
N LEU A 44 -0.61 12.22 -18.72
CA LEU A 44 -0.38 13.66 -18.70
C LEU A 44 0.91 14.00 -19.46
N LEU A 45 0.82 15.01 -20.31
CA LEU A 45 1.98 15.62 -20.93
C LEU A 45 2.37 16.86 -20.13
N LEU A 46 3.58 16.85 -19.59
CA LEU A 46 4.15 17.96 -18.84
C LEU A 46 5.42 18.45 -19.54
N PRO A 47 5.70 19.76 -19.53
CA PRO A 47 7.05 20.24 -19.75
C PRO A 47 8.04 19.51 -18.84
N LEU A 48 9.23 19.19 -19.35
CA LEU A 48 10.23 18.41 -18.60
C LEU A 48 10.55 19.02 -17.23
N TRP A 49 10.71 20.35 -17.18
CA TRP A 49 10.98 21.06 -15.93
C TRP A 49 9.88 20.85 -14.88
N GLN A 50 8.63 20.75 -15.32
CA GLN A 50 7.49 20.59 -14.42
C GLN A 50 7.44 19.17 -13.84
N ALA A 51 7.76 18.16 -14.65
CA ALA A 51 7.87 16.79 -14.17
C ALA A 51 8.99 16.65 -13.12
N MET A 52 10.15 17.27 -13.38
CA MET A 52 11.28 17.28 -12.44
C MET A 52 10.93 17.97 -11.12
N GLU A 53 10.29 19.13 -11.17
CA GLU A 53 9.89 19.86 -9.96
C GLU A 53 8.80 19.09 -9.17
N LEU A 54 7.87 18.45 -9.87
CA LEU A 54 6.84 17.62 -9.24
C LEU A 54 7.46 16.43 -8.51
N GLU A 55 8.39 15.72 -9.15
CA GLU A 55 9.13 14.61 -8.55
C GLU A 55 9.95 15.08 -7.35
N ALA A 56 10.73 16.16 -7.49
CA ALA A 56 11.51 16.70 -6.39
C ALA A 56 10.63 17.13 -5.20
N ALA A 57 9.47 17.75 -5.46
CA ALA A 57 8.50 18.09 -4.43
C ALA A 57 7.90 16.85 -3.75
N ALA A 58 7.62 15.79 -4.52
CA ALA A 58 7.14 14.52 -3.98
C ALA A 58 8.19 13.88 -3.07
N SER A 59 9.44 13.78 -3.53
CA SER A 59 10.56 13.24 -2.76
C SER A 59 10.79 13.99 -1.45
N ARG A 60 10.77 15.34 -1.47
CA ARG A 60 10.90 16.16 -0.24
C ARG A 60 9.81 15.89 0.79
N ARG A 61 8.65 15.36 0.37
CA ARG A 61 7.52 15.03 1.24
C ARG A 61 7.41 13.53 1.53
N GLY A 62 8.39 12.72 1.11
CA GLY A 62 8.32 11.26 1.27
C GLY A 62 7.18 10.61 0.47
N MET A 63 6.78 11.23 -0.65
CA MET A 63 5.71 10.76 -1.52
C MET A 63 6.29 10.32 -2.88
N THR A 64 5.60 9.41 -3.55
CA THR A 64 5.81 9.15 -4.97
C THR A 64 5.23 10.28 -5.81
N THR A 65 5.78 10.51 -7.00
CA THR A 65 5.24 11.48 -7.97
C THR A 65 3.76 11.24 -8.25
N GLY A 66 3.34 9.97 -8.38
CA GLY A 66 1.93 9.62 -8.57
C GLY A 66 1.03 9.94 -7.37
N GLN A 67 1.51 9.83 -6.13
CA GLN A 67 0.73 10.23 -4.95
C GLN A 67 0.58 11.75 -4.88
N MET A 68 1.66 12.50 -5.15
CA MET A 68 1.60 13.96 -5.23
C MET A 68 0.62 14.40 -6.32
N LEU A 69 0.68 13.78 -7.50
CA LEU A 69 -0.19 14.12 -8.62
C LEU A 69 -1.68 13.91 -8.27
N ARG A 70 -2.03 12.76 -7.67
CA ARG A 70 -3.40 12.49 -7.22
C ARG A 70 -3.88 13.55 -6.22
N ARG A 71 -2.99 13.98 -5.31
CA ARG A 71 -3.31 15.03 -4.34
C ARG A 71 -3.60 16.36 -5.03
N VAL A 72 -2.73 16.79 -5.95
CA VAL A 72 -2.90 18.04 -6.70
C VAL A 72 -4.20 18.03 -7.51
N ILE A 73 -4.48 16.93 -8.21
CA ILE A 73 -5.72 16.77 -8.98
C ILE A 73 -6.92 16.81 -8.03
N GLY A 74 -6.88 16.09 -6.90
CA GLY A 74 -7.94 16.09 -5.91
C GLY A 74 -8.23 17.48 -5.34
N GLU A 75 -7.19 18.24 -4.99
CA GLU A 75 -7.30 19.63 -4.51
C GLU A 75 -7.88 20.55 -5.59
N LEU A 76 -7.44 20.41 -6.85
CA LEU A 76 -7.95 21.17 -7.99
C LEU A 76 -9.43 20.90 -8.24
N LEU A 77 -9.84 19.63 -8.25
CA LEU A 77 -11.22 19.22 -8.51
C LEU A 77 -12.15 19.60 -7.35
N ALA A 78 -11.69 19.51 -6.10
CA ALA A 78 -12.47 19.92 -4.92
C ALA A 78 -12.67 21.44 -4.84
N ALA A 79 -11.78 22.23 -5.45
CA ALA A 79 -11.93 23.68 -5.55
C ALA A 79 -12.95 24.12 -6.61
N GLN A 80 -13.48 23.20 -7.43
CA GLN A 80 -14.51 23.53 -8.41
C GLN A 80 -15.89 23.61 -7.73
N PRO A 81 -16.69 24.65 -8.00
CA PRO A 81 -18.08 24.67 -7.56
C PRO A 81 -18.81 23.48 -8.18
N ALA A 82 -19.61 22.78 -7.37
CA ALA A 82 -20.44 21.68 -7.86
C ALA A 82 -21.25 22.19 -9.05
N VAL A 83 -21.01 21.60 -10.23
CA VAL A 83 -21.81 21.87 -11.42
C VAL A 83 -23.20 21.30 -11.12
N THR A 84 -24.09 22.15 -10.60
CA THR A 84 -25.50 21.84 -10.43
C THR A 84 -26.09 21.83 -11.84
N ALA A 85 -26.16 20.65 -12.44
CA ALA A 85 -26.93 20.44 -13.65
C ALA A 85 -28.42 20.61 -13.31
N SER A 86 -29.04 21.65 -13.88
CA SER A 86 -30.48 21.90 -13.86
C SER A 86 -31.21 21.12 -14.95
#